data_AF-A0A8H8WRT7-F1
#
_entry.id   AF-A0A8H8WRT7-F1
#
_cell.length_a   1.000
_cell.length_b   1.000
_cell.length_c   1.000
_cell.angle_alpha   90.00
_cell.angle_beta   90.00
_cell.angle_gamma   90.00
#
_symmetry.space_group_name_H-M   'P 1'
#
loop_
_entity.id
_entity.type
_entity.pdbx_description
1 polymer ?
#
loop_
_entity_poly.entity_id
_entity_poly.type
_entity_poly.pdbx_seq_one_letter_code
_entity_poly.pdbx_strand_id
1 'polypeptide(L)'
;MSISLRVVGIFYNRSDIPDRGKQTVKDVLDYAVKNSRPPNLPCDNFKYIVSSTAAPASANAKPSVSAFFANYTDSFASQTSGLKYPRGEYFLSESLVENPSYVVWQFYVFGANGVPIIPNPRISSFVDVQVPDGGRVVWRLVKVLSAPNLVPTVYRTAFGLGDPKQAVVAPGAGVSAGTSPGHADAGSSPAGAAQS
;
A
#
# COMPACT_ATOMS: atom_id res chain seq x y z
N MET A 1 -6.14 -19.08 -17.84
CA MET A 1 -5.21 -17.94 -17.79
C MET A 1 -5.42 -17.20 -16.47
N SER A 2 -4.46 -16.39 -16.02
CA SER A 2 -4.63 -15.54 -14.83
C SER A 2 -4.58 -14.06 -15.20
N ILE A 3 -5.31 -13.25 -14.45
CA ILE A 3 -5.26 -11.80 -14.51
C ILE A 3 -4.12 -11.34 -13.58
N SER A 4 -3.38 -10.31 -14.00
CA SER A 4 -2.39 -9.64 -13.15
C SER A 4 -2.84 -8.22 -12.82
N LEU A 5 -2.87 -7.90 -11.53
CA LEU A 5 -3.07 -6.57 -10.98
C LEU A 5 -1.73 -6.02 -10.48
N ARG A 6 -1.42 -4.78 -10.85
CA ARG A 6 -0.27 -4.07 -10.33
C ARG A 6 -0.60 -2.61 -10.05
N VAL A 7 -0.31 -2.15 -8.84
CA VAL A 7 -0.41 -0.74 -8.43
C VAL A 7 0.99 -0.23 -8.14
N VAL A 8 1.60 0.37 -9.16
CA VAL A 8 3.04 0.70 -9.17
C VAL A 8 3.43 1.61 -8.02
N GLY A 9 2.63 2.64 -7.72
CA GLY A 9 2.96 3.66 -6.71
C GLY A 9 2.98 3.18 -5.25
N ILE A 10 2.44 2.00 -4.97
CA ILE A 10 2.51 1.35 -3.65
C ILE A 10 3.12 -0.06 -3.75
N PHE A 11 3.79 -0.35 -4.87
CA PHE A 11 4.49 -1.61 -5.16
C PHE A 11 3.64 -2.89 -5.10
N TYR A 12 2.32 -2.79 -5.07
CA TYR A 12 1.44 -3.93 -4.97
C TYR A 12 1.39 -4.69 -6.30
N ASN A 13 1.63 -6.00 -6.27
CA ASN A 13 1.52 -6.89 -7.42
C ASN A 13 0.84 -8.20 -7.02
N ARG A 14 -0.15 -8.61 -7.82
CA ARG A 14 -0.80 -9.91 -7.73
C ARG A 14 -0.99 -10.48 -9.13
N SER A 15 -0.44 -11.66 -9.41
CA SER A 15 -0.41 -12.28 -10.75
C SER A 15 -1.19 -13.60 -10.86
N ASP A 16 -1.83 -14.02 -9.78
CA ASP A 16 -2.54 -15.28 -9.60
C ASP A 16 -4.07 -15.12 -9.57
N ILE A 17 -4.60 -13.97 -10.03
CA ILE A 17 -6.05 -13.72 -10.01
C ILE A 17 -6.72 -14.63 -11.04
N PRO A 18 -7.69 -15.48 -10.67
CA PRO A 18 -8.36 -16.36 -11.62
C PRO A 18 -9.12 -15.57 -12.68
N ASP A 19 -8.90 -15.91 -13.95
CA ASP A 19 -9.65 -15.36 -15.08
C ASP A 19 -10.96 -16.13 -15.29
N ARG A 20 -12.08 -15.40 -15.22
CA ARG A 20 -13.45 -15.89 -15.41
C ARG A 20 -14.12 -15.29 -16.65
N GLY A 21 -13.37 -14.61 -17.52
CA GLY A 21 -13.81 -14.09 -18.82
C GLY A 21 -14.73 -12.86 -18.81
N LYS A 22 -15.41 -12.55 -17.70
CA LYS A 22 -16.33 -11.39 -17.58
C LYS A 22 -16.07 -10.49 -16.37
N GLN A 23 -14.85 -10.56 -15.80
CA GLN A 23 -14.50 -9.74 -14.63
C GLN A 23 -14.28 -8.29 -15.01
N THR A 24 -14.85 -7.39 -14.23
CA THR A 24 -14.57 -5.95 -14.27
C THR A 24 -13.28 -5.64 -13.51
N VAL A 25 -12.72 -4.44 -13.71
CA VAL A 25 -11.60 -3.95 -12.89
C VAL A 25 -11.95 -3.95 -11.40
N LYS A 26 -13.21 -3.66 -11.05
CA LYS A 26 -13.69 -3.72 -9.66
C LYS A 26 -13.59 -5.14 -9.10
N ASP A 27 -13.97 -6.16 -9.88
CA ASP A 27 -13.87 -7.56 -9.44
C ASP A 27 -12.40 -7.96 -9.17
N VAL A 28 -11.48 -7.46 -9.99
CA VAL A 28 -10.03 -7.67 -9.82
C VAL A 28 -9.54 -6.99 -8.54
N LEU A 29 -9.97 -5.75 -8.27
CA LEU A 29 -9.61 -5.02 -7.04
C LEU A 29 -10.24 -5.67 -5.79
N ASP A 30 -11.52 -6.04 -5.85
CA ASP A 30 -12.23 -6.71 -4.75
C ASP A 30 -11.62 -8.07 -4.43
N TYR A 31 -11.18 -8.81 -5.45
CA TYR A 31 -10.43 -10.06 -5.25
C TYR A 31 -9.12 -9.80 -4.51
N ALA A 32 -8.37 -8.77 -4.90
CA ALA A 32 -7.12 -8.38 -4.24
C ALA A 32 -7.33 -7.91 -2.79
N VAL A 33 -8.45 -7.23 -2.49
CA VAL A 33 -8.81 -6.87 -1.10
C VAL A 33 -9.10 -8.12 -0.28
N LYS A 34 -9.96 -9.01 -0.78
CA LYS A 34 -10.34 -10.26 -0.09
C LYS A 34 -9.16 -11.21 0.09
N ASN A 35 -8.21 -11.17 -0.84
CA ASN A 35 -6.98 -11.95 -0.81
C ASN A 35 -5.81 -10.95 -0.72
N SER A 36 -5.66 -10.29 0.42
CA SER A 36 -4.66 -9.21 0.56
C SER A 36 -3.20 -9.68 0.50
N ARG A 37 -2.95 -10.98 0.72
CA ARG A 37 -1.62 -11.62 0.68
C ARG A 37 -1.31 -12.20 -0.70
N PRO A 38 -0.60 -11.48 -1.58
CA PRO A 38 -0.10 -12.06 -2.82
C PRO A 38 1.06 -13.04 -2.53
N PRO A 39 1.32 -14.03 -3.41
CA PRO A 39 2.34 -15.05 -3.17
C PRO A 39 3.78 -14.52 -3.02
N ASN A 40 4.07 -13.37 -3.63
CA ASN A 40 5.44 -12.89 -3.85
C ASN A 40 5.76 -11.56 -3.14
N LEU A 41 4.87 -11.07 -2.27
CA LEU A 41 5.11 -9.86 -1.49
C LEU A 41 4.65 -10.07 -0.05
N PRO A 42 5.38 -9.53 0.95
CA PRO A 42 4.97 -9.57 2.35
C PRO A 42 3.86 -8.54 2.64
N CYS A 43 2.87 -8.44 1.76
CA CYS A 43 1.73 -7.54 1.93
C CYS A 43 0.62 -8.30 2.64
N ASP A 44 0.17 -7.85 3.81
CA ASP A 44 -0.90 -8.52 4.56
C ASP A 44 -2.26 -7.83 4.44
N ASN A 45 -2.28 -6.62 3.91
CA ASN A 45 -3.47 -5.79 3.83
C ASN A 45 -3.41 -4.91 2.58
N PHE A 46 -4.34 -5.11 1.64
CA PHE A 46 -4.52 -4.27 0.46
C PHE A 46 -5.93 -3.69 0.47
N LYS A 47 -6.03 -2.37 0.25
CA LYS A 47 -7.31 -1.66 0.22
C LYS A 47 -7.33 -0.63 -0.89
N TYR A 48 -8.53 -0.32 -1.35
CA TYR A 48 -8.80 0.83 -2.21
C TYR A 48 -10.09 1.49 -1.74
N ILE A 49 -10.23 2.78 -2.03
CA ILE A 49 -11.46 3.53 -1.84
C ILE A 49 -11.86 4.18 -3.14
N VAL A 50 -13.15 4.41 -3.30
CA VAL A 50 -13.70 5.11 -4.45
C VAL A 50 -14.12 6.50 -4.02
N SER A 51 -13.88 7.49 -4.89
CA SER A 51 -14.54 8.78 -4.73
C SER A 51 -16.02 8.58 -5.03
N SER A 52 -16.88 8.96 -4.08
CA SER A 52 -18.32 9.10 -4.28
C SER A 52 -18.70 10.50 -4.73
N THR A 53 -17.75 11.37 -5.10
CA THR A 53 -18.09 12.68 -5.67
C THR A 53 -18.76 12.48 -7.01
N ALA A 54 -20.09 12.36 -6.96
CA ALA A 54 -20.95 12.77 -8.04
C ALA A 54 -20.43 14.12 -8.53
N ALA A 55 -19.90 14.14 -9.76
CA ALA A 55 -19.83 15.40 -10.50
C ALA A 55 -21.21 16.07 -10.39
N PRO A 56 -21.28 17.40 -10.21
CA PRO A 56 -22.57 18.07 -10.08
C PRO A 56 -23.43 17.72 -11.32
N ALA A 57 -24.57 17.06 -11.05
CA ALA A 57 -25.72 16.90 -11.95
C ALA A 57 -25.50 16.28 -13.35
N SER A 58 -24.50 15.42 -13.56
CA SER A 58 -24.48 14.52 -14.72
C SER A 58 -24.87 13.12 -14.26
N ALA A 59 -26.04 12.63 -14.70
CA ALA A 59 -26.63 11.33 -14.31
C ALA A 59 -25.79 10.09 -14.70
N ASN A 60 -24.55 10.27 -15.19
CA ASN A 60 -23.66 9.21 -15.67
C ASN A 60 -22.28 9.22 -14.99
N ALA A 61 -22.07 9.96 -13.90
CA ALA A 61 -20.79 9.94 -13.18
C ALA A 61 -20.55 8.55 -12.57
N LYS A 62 -19.56 7.82 -13.10
CA LYS A 62 -19.13 6.52 -12.56
C LYS A 62 -18.11 6.73 -11.45
N PRO A 63 -18.13 5.91 -10.39
CA PRO A 63 -17.13 5.99 -9.31
C PRO A 63 -15.73 5.74 -9.87
N SER A 64 -14.78 6.54 -9.43
CA SER A 64 -13.35 6.37 -9.70
C SER A 64 -12.62 6.00 -8.42
N VAL A 65 -11.50 5.28 -8.53
CA VAL A 65 -10.65 4.99 -7.36
C VAL A 65 -9.96 6.27 -6.92
N SER A 66 -10.14 6.63 -5.65
CA SER A 66 -9.57 7.85 -5.06
C SER A 66 -8.34 7.60 -4.22
N ALA A 67 -8.12 6.38 -3.74
CA ALA A 67 -6.87 6.01 -3.10
C ALA A 67 -6.63 4.50 -3.06
N PHE A 68 -5.37 4.13 -2.93
CA PHE A 68 -4.89 2.78 -2.66
C PHE A 68 -4.05 2.74 -1.39
N PHE A 69 -4.07 1.60 -0.73
CA PHE A 69 -3.28 1.32 0.46
C PHE A 69 -2.74 -0.11 0.40
N ALA A 70 -1.49 -0.28 0.84
CA ALA A 70 -0.89 -1.57 1.13
C ALA A 70 -0.06 -1.50 2.42
N ASN A 71 -0.15 -2.54 3.25
CA ASN A 71 0.74 -2.72 4.40
C ASN A 71 1.70 -3.88 4.13
N TYR A 72 3.01 -3.62 4.26
CA TYR A 72 4.05 -4.61 4.12
C TYR A 72 4.64 -4.96 5.49
N THR A 73 4.59 -6.23 5.87
CA THR A 73 5.06 -6.71 7.17
C THR A 73 6.57 -6.80 7.25
N ASP A 74 7.24 -6.98 6.12
CA ASP A 74 8.70 -7.08 5.96
C ASP A 74 9.22 -6.20 4.83
N SER A 75 10.54 -5.96 4.83
CA SER A 75 11.22 -5.33 3.70
C SER A 75 11.10 -6.21 2.45
N PHE A 76 10.96 -5.58 1.28
CA PHE A 76 10.77 -6.30 0.02
C PHE A 76 11.55 -5.65 -1.11
N ALA A 77 11.81 -6.40 -2.18
CA ALA A 77 12.36 -5.86 -3.42
C ALA A 77 11.24 -5.57 -4.41
N SER A 78 11.25 -4.38 -5.02
CA SER A 78 10.33 -4.06 -6.12
C SER A 78 10.61 -5.01 -7.28
N GLN A 79 9.60 -5.76 -7.71
CA GLN A 79 9.71 -6.65 -8.88
C GLN A 79 9.99 -5.90 -10.19
N THR A 80 9.88 -4.58 -10.20
CA THR A 80 10.13 -3.75 -11.37
C THR A 80 11.48 -3.06 -11.36
N SER A 81 11.92 -2.53 -10.22
CA SER A 81 13.19 -1.78 -10.14
C SER A 81 14.31 -2.57 -9.47
N GLY A 82 14.03 -3.71 -8.83
CA GLY A 82 14.99 -4.46 -8.02
C GLY A 82 15.38 -3.77 -6.70
N LEU A 83 15.01 -2.50 -6.52
CA LEU A 83 15.30 -1.72 -5.32
C LEU A 83 14.60 -2.30 -4.09
N LYS A 84 15.29 -2.27 -2.95
CA LYS A 84 14.74 -2.69 -1.66
C LYS A 84 13.98 -1.54 -1.01
N TYR A 85 12.82 -1.86 -0.49
CA TYR A 85 11.93 -0.95 0.22
C TYR A 85 11.69 -1.45 1.65
N PRO A 86 11.62 -0.55 2.66
CA PRO A 86 11.38 -0.94 4.03
C PRO A 86 9.94 -1.46 4.23
N ARG A 87 9.73 -2.22 5.30
CA ARG A 87 8.38 -2.57 5.78
C ARG A 87 7.58 -1.31 6.13
N GLY A 88 6.26 -1.40 6.10
CA GLY A 88 5.36 -0.33 6.55
C GLY A 88 4.18 -0.09 5.61
N GLU A 89 3.49 1.02 5.88
CA GLU A 89 2.30 1.45 5.15
C GLU A 89 2.69 2.27 3.91
N TYR A 90 2.11 1.91 2.77
CA TYR A 90 2.25 2.62 1.50
C TYR A 90 0.88 3.02 1.03
N PHE A 91 0.73 4.31 0.75
CA PHE A 91 -0.54 4.94 0.45
C PHE A 91 -0.40 5.86 -0.74
N LEU A 92 -1.35 5.78 -1.68
CA LEU A 92 -1.42 6.63 -2.86
C LEU A 92 -2.83 7.20 -2.96
N SER A 93 -2.98 8.52 -2.91
CA SER A 93 -4.24 9.20 -3.13
C SER A 93 -4.30 9.90 -4.48
N GLU A 94 -5.51 10.12 -4.97
CA GLU A 94 -5.84 11.08 -6.03
C GLU A 94 -5.76 12.51 -5.44
N SER A 95 -4.57 12.91 -4.95
CA SER A 95 -4.35 14.29 -4.48
C SER A 95 -3.48 15.06 -5.47
N LEU A 96 -4.02 16.19 -5.94
CA LEU A 96 -3.29 17.20 -6.71
C LEU A 96 -2.27 17.97 -5.85
N VAL A 97 -2.28 17.79 -4.54
CA VAL A 97 -1.57 18.61 -3.54
C VAL A 97 -0.37 17.89 -2.90
N GLU A 98 -0.21 16.59 -3.09
CA GLU A 98 0.92 15.85 -2.51
C GLU A 98 2.25 16.16 -3.22
N ASN A 99 3.31 16.29 -2.40
CA ASN A 99 4.71 16.55 -2.77
C ASN A 99 5.31 15.23 -3.29
N PRO A 100 5.36 15.00 -4.62
CA PRO A 100 5.68 13.69 -5.17
C PRO A 100 7.17 13.39 -5.00
N SER A 101 7.50 12.15 -4.66
CA SER A 101 8.90 11.76 -4.55
C SER A 101 9.62 11.70 -5.90
N TYR A 102 8.90 11.39 -6.98
CA TYR A 102 9.34 11.57 -8.36
C TYR A 102 8.13 11.64 -9.30
N VAL A 103 8.30 12.38 -10.40
CA VAL A 103 7.30 12.54 -11.44
C VAL A 103 7.88 11.95 -12.73
N VAL A 104 7.15 11.04 -13.36
CA VAL A 104 7.61 10.33 -14.56
C VAL A 104 6.60 10.46 -15.68
N TRP A 105 7.11 10.63 -16.90
CA TRP A 105 6.31 10.51 -18.11
C TRP A 105 6.12 9.03 -18.46
N GLN A 106 4.87 8.63 -18.63
CA GLN A 106 4.49 7.32 -19.14
C GLN A 106 3.73 7.52 -20.45
N PHE A 107 4.01 6.68 -21.45
CA PHE A 107 3.23 6.64 -22.68
C PHE A 107 2.51 5.31 -22.83
N TYR A 108 1.39 5.35 -23.53
CA TYR A 108 0.62 4.19 -23.99
C TYR A 108 0.43 4.29 -25.49
N VAL A 109 0.60 3.17 -26.19
CA VAL A 109 0.28 3.07 -27.61
C VAL A 109 -1.00 2.25 -27.75
N PHE A 110 -1.90 2.68 -28.62
CA PHE A 110 -3.10 1.92 -28.96
C PHE A 110 -3.12 1.66 -30.46
N GLY A 111 -3.57 0.48 -30.87
CA GLY A 111 -3.84 0.18 -32.26
C GLY A 111 -5.06 0.93 -32.80
N ALA A 112 -5.30 0.82 -34.10
CA ALA A 112 -6.43 1.47 -34.79
C ALA A 112 -7.81 1.09 -34.23
N ASN A 113 -7.93 -0.10 -33.62
CA ASN A 113 -9.15 -0.56 -32.94
C ASN A 113 -9.29 -0.01 -31.50
N GLY A 114 -8.39 0.87 -31.07
CA GLY A 114 -8.37 1.42 -29.71
C GLY A 114 -7.88 0.45 -28.64
N VAL A 115 -7.37 -0.73 -29.00
CA VAL A 115 -6.81 -1.71 -28.06
C VAL A 115 -5.40 -1.29 -27.67
N PRO A 116 -5.05 -1.28 -26.36
CA PRO A 116 -3.70 -0.98 -25.91
C PRO A 116 -2.69 -2.00 -26.45
N ILE A 117 -1.58 -1.50 -26.98
CA ILE A 117 -0.40 -2.27 -27.35
C ILE A 117 0.54 -2.24 -26.14
N ILE A 118 0.83 -3.42 -25.59
CA ILE A 118 1.77 -3.56 -24.48
C ILE A 118 3.13 -3.88 -25.09
N PRO A 119 4.13 -2.98 -24.99
CA PRO A 119 5.47 -3.25 -25.50
C PRO A 119 6.07 -4.50 -24.84
N ASN A 120 6.91 -5.24 -25.58
CA ASN A 120 7.70 -6.34 -25.05
C ASN A 120 9.18 -6.10 -25.39
N PRO A 121 10.06 -5.83 -24.40
CA PRO A 121 9.84 -5.89 -22.96
C PRO A 121 8.88 -4.80 -22.44
N ARG A 122 8.17 -5.11 -21.34
CA ARG A 122 7.13 -4.23 -20.75
C ARG A 122 7.60 -2.82 -20.36
N ILE A 123 8.90 -2.65 -20.19
CA ILE A 123 9.56 -1.35 -20.06
C ILE A 123 10.32 -1.17 -21.37
N SER A 124 9.84 -0.28 -22.22
CA SER A 124 10.45 0.00 -23.53
C SER A 124 10.74 1.49 -23.64
N SER A 125 11.86 1.83 -24.29
CA SER A 125 12.16 3.21 -24.63
C SER A 125 11.19 3.72 -25.69
N PHE A 126 10.87 5.01 -25.66
CA PHE A 126 9.99 5.61 -26.67
C PHE A 126 10.57 5.52 -28.09
N VAL A 127 11.89 5.36 -28.23
CA VAL A 127 12.57 5.18 -29.52
C VAL A 127 12.39 3.77 -30.10
N ASP A 128 12.02 2.79 -29.27
CA ASP A 128 11.92 1.39 -29.65
C ASP A 128 10.46 0.95 -29.92
N VAL A 129 9.47 1.73 -29.48
CA VAL A 129 8.06 1.36 -29.60
C VAL A 129 7.47 1.94 -30.89
N GLN A 130 7.14 1.05 -31.83
CA GLN A 130 6.45 1.42 -33.06
C GLN A 130 4.98 1.75 -32.81
N VAL A 131 4.51 2.82 -33.44
CA VAL A 131 3.09 3.17 -33.51
C VAL A 131 2.55 2.61 -34.84
N PRO A 132 1.56 1.72 -34.82
CA PRO A 132 1.00 1.19 -36.05
C PRO A 132 0.21 2.26 -36.81
N ASP A 133 0.01 2.05 -38.11
CA ASP A 133 -0.84 2.91 -38.92
C ASP A 133 -2.26 3.00 -38.35
N GLY A 134 -2.83 4.20 -38.35
CA GLY A 134 -4.09 4.52 -37.67
C GLY A 134 -4.06 4.40 -36.13
N GLY A 135 -2.90 4.15 -35.52
CA GLY A 135 -2.72 4.08 -34.08
C GLY A 135 -2.74 5.45 -33.38
N ARG A 136 -2.80 5.43 -32.06
CA ARG A 136 -2.74 6.64 -31.22
C ARG A 136 -1.76 6.46 -30.07
N VAL A 137 -1.10 7.55 -29.68
CA VAL A 137 -0.22 7.62 -28.52
C VAL A 137 -0.85 8.52 -27.47
N VAL A 138 -0.84 8.07 -26.22
CA VAL A 138 -1.28 8.86 -25.06
C VAL A 138 -0.11 9.00 -24.11
N TRP A 139 0.27 10.25 -23.82
CA TRP A 139 1.22 10.56 -22.77
C TRP A 139 0.49 10.91 -21.47
N ARG A 140 1.04 10.43 -20.35
CA ARG A 140 0.53 10.69 -19.01
C ARG A 140 1.70 11.03 -18.10
N LEU A 141 1.58 12.14 -17.40
CA LEU A 141 2.46 12.45 -16.28
C LEU A 141 1.94 11.71 -15.04
N VAL A 142 2.79 10.88 -14.43
CA VAL A 142 2.44 10.05 -13.27
C VAL A 142 3.33 10.42 -12.10
N LYS A 143 2.71 10.60 -10.92
CA LYS A 143 3.41 10.81 -9.65
C LYS A 143 3.64 9.46 -8.98
N VAL A 144 4.84 9.21 -8.46
CA VAL A 144 5.20 7.96 -7.77
C VAL A 144 5.96 8.31 -6.48
N LEU A 145 5.77 7.49 -5.45
CA LEU A 145 6.27 7.72 -4.10
C LEU A 145 7.60 6.96 -3.87
N SER A 146 8.52 7.55 -3.10
CA SER A 146 9.85 6.99 -2.78
C SER A 146 9.96 6.45 -1.37
N ALA A 147 8.91 6.59 -0.54
CA ALA A 147 8.95 6.25 0.87
C ALA A 147 7.58 5.77 1.38
N PRO A 148 7.55 5.04 2.52
CA PRO A 148 6.34 4.88 3.31
C PRO A 148 5.76 6.26 3.64
N ASN A 149 4.48 6.44 3.38
CA ASN A 149 3.79 7.71 3.64
C ASN A 149 2.74 7.51 4.71
N LEU A 150 2.70 8.45 5.66
CA LEU A 150 1.65 8.48 6.66
C LEU A 150 0.29 8.56 5.98
N VAL A 151 -0.59 7.60 6.28
CA VAL A 151 -1.97 7.60 5.80
C VAL A 151 -2.74 8.68 6.56
N PRO A 152 -3.28 9.72 5.88
CA PRO A 152 -4.07 10.73 6.56
C PRO A 152 -5.28 10.13 7.30
N THR A 153 -5.67 10.71 8.44
CA THR A 153 -6.74 10.18 9.30
C THR A 153 -8.04 9.92 8.54
N VAL A 154 -8.44 10.83 7.64
CA VAL A 154 -9.64 10.68 6.79
C VAL A 154 -9.61 9.36 6.01
N TYR A 155 -8.45 9.01 5.44
CA TYR A 155 -8.27 7.77 4.70
C TYR A 155 -8.16 6.56 5.62
N ARG A 156 -7.54 6.68 6.80
CA ARG A 156 -7.53 5.59 7.78
C ARG A 156 -8.93 5.21 8.25
N THR A 157 -9.80 6.20 8.51
CA THR A 157 -11.22 5.94 8.82
C THR A 157 -11.92 5.28 7.64
N ALA A 158 -11.75 5.80 6.42
CA ALA A 158 -12.36 5.23 5.22
C ALA A 158 -11.91 3.79 4.92
N PHE A 159 -10.66 3.46 5.26
CA PHE A 159 -10.12 2.11 5.16
C PHE A 159 -10.45 1.22 6.38
N GLY A 160 -11.03 1.75 7.45
CA GLY A 160 -11.27 1.03 8.69
C GLY A 160 -9.99 0.60 9.43
N LEU A 161 -8.93 1.42 9.37
CA LEU A 161 -7.61 1.14 9.96
C LEU A 161 -7.43 1.69 11.40
N GLY A 162 -8.41 2.43 11.93
CA GLY A 162 -8.32 3.07 13.26
C GLY A 162 -7.37 4.28 13.32
N ASP A 163 -7.44 5.06 14.41
CA ASP A 163 -6.55 6.21 14.64
C ASP A 163 -5.14 5.70 15.04
N PRO A 164 -4.05 6.15 14.39
CA PRO A 164 -2.69 5.76 14.79
C PRO A 164 -2.37 6.12 16.23
N LYS A 165 -3.01 7.16 16.80
CA LYS A 165 -2.84 7.56 18.20
C LYS A 165 -3.53 6.64 19.21
N GLN A 166 -4.38 5.73 18.74
CA GLN A 166 -5.08 4.73 19.56
C GLN A 166 -4.52 3.31 19.38
N ALA A 167 -3.42 3.14 18.64
CA ALA A 167 -2.71 1.87 18.57
C ALA A 167 -2.12 1.54 19.95
N VAL A 168 -2.83 0.71 20.71
CA VAL A 168 -2.40 0.20 22.02
C VAL A 168 -1.05 -0.48 21.82
N VAL A 169 0.00 0.08 22.41
CA VAL A 169 1.24 -0.65 22.69
C VAL A 169 0.85 -1.77 23.65
N ALA A 170 0.73 -3.00 23.14
CA ALA A 170 0.63 -4.16 24.00
C ALA A 170 1.91 -4.25 24.85
N PRO A 171 1.85 -4.23 26.20
CA PRO A 171 3.01 -4.47 27.03
C PRO A 171 3.53 -5.90 26.78
N GLY A 172 4.85 -6.01 26.63
CA GLY A 172 5.57 -7.16 26.12
C GLY A 172 5.23 -8.54 26.72
N ALA A 173 5.26 -9.54 25.84
CA ALA A 173 5.44 -10.93 26.21
C ALA A 173 6.95 -11.24 26.29
N GLY A 174 7.45 -11.28 27.52
CA GLY A 174 8.42 -12.25 28.05
C GLY A 174 9.84 -12.33 27.47
N VAL A 175 10.83 -11.92 28.27
CA VAL A 175 12.04 -12.73 28.46
C VAL A 175 12.27 -12.90 29.96
N SER A 176 12.20 -14.15 30.42
CA SER A 176 12.53 -14.60 31.77
C SER A 176 13.98 -15.08 31.85
N ALA A 177 14.76 -14.50 32.76
CA ALA A 177 15.90 -15.11 33.46
C ALA A 177 16.19 -14.16 34.65
N GLY A 178 16.15 -14.51 35.92
CA GLY A 178 16.41 -15.79 36.57
C GLY A 178 17.65 -15.64 37.44
N THR A 179 17.53 -15.13 38.66
CA THR A 179 18.42 -15.44 39.81
C THR A 179 17.80 -14.96 41.14
N SER A 180 17.45 -15.93 42.00
CA SER A 180 17.01 -15.82 43.41
C SER A 180 18.20 -15.59 44.38
N PRO A 181 18.05 -15.70 45.72
CA PRO A 181 17.04 -15.21 46.67
C PRO A 181 17.68 -14.38 47.81
N GLY A 182 16.93 -13.46 48.44
CA GLY A 182 17.40 -12.69 49.60
C GLY A 182 16.47 -12.84 50.80
N HIS A 183 16.97 -13.53 51.81
CA HIS A 183 16.38 -13.84 53.11
C HIS A 183 15.59 -12.70 53.78
N ALA A 184 14.43 -13.04 54.33
CA ALA A 184 13.83 -12.32 55.44
C ALA A 184 14.70 -12.50 56.69
N ASP A 185 14.97 -11.40 57.40
CA ASP A 185 15.38 -11.48 58.79
C ASP A 185 14.76 -10.33 59.61
N ALA A 186 14.25 -10.73 60.76
CA ALA A 186 13.57 -9.90 61.74
C ALA A 186 14.59 -9.24 62.68
N GLY A 187 14.31 -8.02 63.14
CA GLY A 187 15.21 -7.30 64.04
C GLY A 187 14.54 -6.16 64.83
N SER A 188 13.84 -6.56 65.90
CA SER A 188 13.92 -6.02 67.27
C SER A 188 13.85 -4.50 67.58
N SER A 189 12.74 -4.14 68.23
CA SER A 189 12.52 -3.30 69.44
C SER A 189 13.08 -1.86 69.60
N PRO A 190 12.26 -0.96 70.21
CA PRO A 190 12.65 0.41 70.59
C PRO A 190 13.07 0.52 72.07
N ALA A 191 14.09 1.33 72.39
CA ALA A 191 14.24 1.96 73.71
C ALA A 191 15.32 3.08 73.71
N GLY A 192 14.87 4.31 73.97
CA GLY A 192 15.46 5.25 74.94
C GLY A 192 16.81 5.93 74.68
N ALA A 193 16.80 7.26 74.56
CA ALA A 193 17.63 8.15 75.37
C ALA A 193 17.10 9.60 75.31
N ALA A 194 16.94 10.19 76.49
CA ALA A 194 16.55 11.58 76.74
C ALA A 194 17.75 12.54 76.66
N GLN A 195 17.47 13.81 76.34
CA GLN A 195 18.13 15.07 76.74
C GLN A 195 17.36 16.16 75.95
N SER A 196 16.80 17.23 76.50
CA SER A 196 17.00 17.98 77.75
C SER A 196 15.70 18.69 78.14
#